data_AF-A0A9X3NGL4-F1
#
_entry.id   AF-A0A9X3NGL4-F1
#
_cell.length_a   1.000
_cell.length_b   1.000
_cell.length_c   1.000
_cell.angle_alpha   90.00
_cell.angle_beta   90.00
_cell.angle_gamma   90.00
#
_symmetry.space_group_name_H-M   'P 1'
#
loop_
_entity.id
_entity.type
_entity.pdbx_description
1 polymer ?
#
loop_
_entity_poly.entity_id
_entity_poly.type
_entity_poly.pdbx_seq_one_letter_code
_entity_poly.pdbx_strand_id
1 'polypeptide(L)'
;MTPPHSFPPPGPPPASYRQGQGRGVAAAVLSVAAVLVVGIVVLTVVMLRGALPSGLADLPGAGGAPAPSASASPSPTPVELSTPTADAPEALTDATVANWKGVAVPDYGIAYDVPQAWFAADPGVITGFEEPDPDAPFGYSPTVAMSGVAEFGARQGPCHTYPPGPGTSGISGEGEPADTAQTAPRVAEAWAVAAYGNDNGDPEVSLGEAVPFAANGLTGHQVTATVKVPEFECYPGEAQVRAVSFAAPQGGDVYHFVVYADASGDEGPNLADVDTMVSTLRPLA
;
A
#
# COMPACT_ATOMS: atom_id res chain seq x y z
N MET A 1 -14.21 13.68 -78.92
CA MET A 1 -14.04 14.75 -77.91
C MET A 1 -14.38 14.18 -76.55
N THR A 2 -13.33 13.73 -75.84
CA THR A 2 -13.20 13.60 -74.38
C THR A 2 -11.70 13.32 -74.13
N PRO A 3 -10.94 14.17 -73.39
CA PRO A 3 -9.54 13.88 -73.10
C PRO A 3 -9.37 12.98 -71.85
N PRO A 4 -8.31 12.14 -71.78
CA PRO A 4 -8.02 11.27 -70.64
C PRO A 4 -7.36 12.00 -69.46
N HIS A 5 -7.64 11.50 -68.25
CA HIS A 5 -7.13 11.99 -66.96
C HIS A 5 -5.66 11.63 -66.72
N SER A 6 -4.89 12.57 -66.15
CA SER A 6 -3.50 12.40 -65.69
C SER A 6 -3.37 12.68 -64.18
N PHE A 7 -2.75 11.75 -63.43
CA PHE A 7 -2.52 11.81 -61.99
C PHE A 7 -1.35 12.72 -61.58
N PRO A 8 -1.35 13.32 -60.37
CA PRO A 8 -0.25 14.13 -59.85
C PRO A 8 0.91 13.30 -59.24
N PRO A 9 2.16 13.83 -59.24
CA PRO A 9 3.34 13.13 -58.71
C PRO A 9 3.43 13.11 -57.17
N PRO A 10 4.15 12.12 -56.59
CA PRO A 10 4.33 12.00 -55.13
C PRO A 10 5.29 13.05 -54.54
N GLY A 11 4.97 13.51 -53.32
CA GLY A 11 5.76 14.49 -52.57
C GLY A 11 6.98 13.91 -51.84
N PRO A 12 7.93 14.78 -51.40
CA PRO A 12 9.21 14.37 -50.80
C PRO A 12 9.08 13.89 -49.34
N PRO A 13 10.00 13.03 -48.86
CA PRO A 13 9.99 12.52 -47.48
C PRO A 13 10.46 13.57 -46.46
N PRO A 14 9.93 13.59 -45.22
CA PRO A 14 10.42 14.46 -44.17
C PRO A 14 11.83 14.06 -43.68
N ALA A 15 12.65 15.09 -43.45
CA ALA A 15 14.08 15.02 -43.17
C ALA A 15 14.39 14.65 -41.70
N SER A 16 15.42 13.81 -41.52
CA SER A 16 16.07 13.56 -40.24
C SER A 16 16.90 14.77 -39.81
N TYR A 17 16.58 15.39 -38.67
CA TYR A 17 17.42 16.41 -38.05
C TYR A 17 18.54 15.77 -37.21
N ARG A 18 19.78 16.13 -37.54
CA ARG A 18 21.01 15.79 -36.81
C ARG A 18 21.78 17.09 -36.56
N GLN A 19 21.92 17.52 -35.30
CA GLN A 19 22.96 18.43 -34.77
C GLN A 19 22.69 18.61 -33.26
N GLY A 20 23.65 18.68 -32.34
CA GLY A 20 25.09 18.83 -32.46
C GLY A 20 25.79 18.59 -31.11
N GLN A 21 27.10 18.39 -31.21
CA GLN A 21 28.04 17.97 -30.16
C GLN A 21 28.59 19.19 -29.39
N GLY A 22 28.60 19.14 -28.04
CA GLY A 22 29.22 20.18 -27.22
C GLY A 22 29.21 19.91 -25.70
N ARG A 23 30.32 19.36 -25.19
CA ARG A 23 30.93 19.54 -23.85
C ARG A 23 30.04 19.48 -22.59
N GLY A 24 30.10 18.31 -21.93
CA GLY A 24 30.46 18.17 -20.52
C GLY A 24 29.49 18.69 -19.46
N VAL A 25 28.64 17.81 -18.95
CA VAL A 25 28.31 17.68 -17.51
C VAL A 25 28.04 16.20 -17.26
N ALA A 26 28.71 15.62 -16.27
CA ALA A 26 28.34 14.32 -15.73
C ALA A 26 26.93 14.45 -15.13
N ALA A 27 25.93 13.93 -15.82
CA ALA A 27 24.58 13.88 -15.28
C ALA A 27 24.53 12.71 -14.30
N ALA A 28 24.47 13.07 -13.02
CA ALA A 28 24.18 12.19 -11.92
C ALA A 28 22.91 11.38 -12.23
N VAL A 29 22.95 10.10 -11.86
CA VAL A 29 21.77 9.24 -11.71
C VAL A 29 20.89 9.92 -10.67
N LEU A 30 19.85 10.62 -11.14
CA LEU A 30 18.78 11.10 -10.30
C LEU A 30 17.85 9.92 -10.06
N SER A 31 18.01 9.31 -8.89
CA SER A 31 17.02 8.44 -8.27
C SER A 31 15.67 9.16 -8.30
N VAL A 32 14.67 8.56 -8.92
CA VAL A 32 13.29 9.03 -8.87
C VAL A 32 12.77 8.70 -7.47
N ALA A 33 12.96 9.64 -6.55
CA ALA A 33 12.14 9.68 -5.35
C ALA A 33 10.77 10.19 -5.79
N ALA A 34 9.74 9.33 -5.70
CA ALA A 34 8.37 9.76 -5.82
C ALA A 34 8.08 10.78 -4.71
N VAL A 35 7.84 12.03 -5.10
CA VAL A 35 7.49 13.10 -4.17
C VAL A 35 6.00 13.02 -3.91
N LEU A 36 5.62 12.31 -2.84
CA LEU A 36 4.31 12.45 -2.20
C LEU A 36 4.35 13.68 -1.30
N VAL A 37 3.81 14.81 -1.78
CA VAL A 37 3.44 15.92 -0.89
C VAL A 37 2.01 15.67 -0.42
N VAL A 38 1.89 15.03 0.73
CA VAL A 38 0.66 15.02 1.53
C VAL A 38 1.05 15.38 2.96
N GLY A 39 0.22 16.13 3.68
CA GLY A 39 0.44 16.36 5.10
C GLY A 39 0.21 15.06 5.85
N ILE A 40 1.29 14.36 6.20
CA ILE A 40 1.22 12.96 6.61
C ILE A 40 0.98 12.84 8.11
N VAL A 41 -0.08 12.11 8.49
CA VAL A 41 -0.10 11.36 9.75
C VAL A 41 0.25 9.92 9.36
N VAL A 42 1.52 9.56 9.48
CA VAL A 42 1.97 8.17 9.26
C VAL A 42 1.60 7.39 10.52
N LEU A 43 0.73 6.38 10.41
CA LEU A 43 0.63 5.37 11.45
C LEU A 43 1.78 4.38 11.22
N THR A 44 2.89 4.58 11.92
CA THR A 44 4.07 3.71 11.81
C THR A 44 3.86 2.42 12.61
N VAL A 45 3.92 1.28 11.93
CA VAL A 45 3.98 -0.05 12.55
C VAL A 45 5.45 -0.38 12.83
N VAL A 46 5.93 0.01 14.01
CA VAL A 46 7.30 -0.34 14.45
C VAL A 46 7.30 -1.72 15.10
N MET A 47 7.88 -2.72 14.42
CA MET A 47 8.27 -3.99 15.04
C MET A 47 9.53 -3.76 15.89
N LEU A 48 9.35 -3.53 17.20
CA LEU A 48 10.47 -3.37 18.14
C LEU A 48 10.95 -4.75 18.64
N ARG A 49 12.15 -5.16 18.20
CA ARG A 49 12.85 -6.36 18.70
C ARG A 49 13.22 -6.21 20.18
N GLY A 50 12.90 -7.22 20.98
CA GLY A 50 13.11 -7.25 22.43
C GLY A 50 14.53 -7.60 22.90
N ALA A 51 14.93 -6.87 23.97
CA ALA A 51 15.80 -7.25 25.11
C ALA A 51 17.33 -7.40 24.87
N LEU A 52 18.27 -6.88 25.70
CA LEU A 52 18.39 -6.95 27.17
C LEU A 52 19.38 -5.89 27.75
N PRO A 53 19.40 -5.67 29.09
CA PRO A 53 20.20 -4.68 29.82
C PRO A 53 21.55 -5.23 30.32
N SER A 54 22.56 -4.35 30.44
CA SER A 54 23.80 -4.45 31.25
C SER A 54 24.60 -3.16 30.99
N GLY A 55 25.03 -2.33 31.93
CA GLY A 55 25.83 -2.60 33.11
C GLY A 55 27.02 -1.63 33.07
N LEU A 56 27.12 -0.76 34.09
CA LEU A 56 28.12 0.31 34.28
C LEU A 56 29.57 -0.19 34.32
N ALA A 57 30.53 0.60 33.82
CA ALA A 57 31.93 0.60 34.27
C ALA A 57 32.68 1.93 33.98
N ASP A 58 32.88 2.68 35.07
CA ASP A 58 33.99 3.56 35.51
C ASP A 58 34.69 4.67 34.66
N LEU A 59 34.84 5.80 35.38
CA LEU A 59 35.43 7.15 35.15
C LEU A 59 37.00 7.13 35.24
N PRO A 60 37.80 8.25 35.24
CA PRO A 60 37.49 9.70 35.35
C PRO A 60 38.37 10.70 34.54
N GLY A 61 37.99 11.98 34.53
CA GLY A 61 38.95 13.08 34.30
C GLY A 61 38.41 14.45 33.86
N ALA A 62 38.65 15.45 34.73
CA ALA A 62 38.70 16.90 34.50
C ALA A 62 37.38 17.68 34.30
N GLY A 63 37.09 18.54 35.28
CA GLY A 63 35.99 19.51 35.24
C GLY A 63 36.33 20.82 34.53
N GLY A 64 35.29 21.62 34.33
CA GLY A 64 35.37 23.07 34.12
C GLY A 64 34.77 23.58 32.81
N ALA A 65 33.45 23.87 32.83
CA ALA A 65 32.71 24.97 32.17
C ALA A 65 31.37 24.48 31.54
N PRO A 66 30.24 25.17 31.77
CA PRO A 66 28.96 24.80 31.15
C PRO A 66 28.95 25.28 29.69
N ALA A 67 28.99 24.34 28.75
CA ALA A 67 28.63 24.55 27.35
C ALA A 67 27.09 24.50 27.21
N PRO A 68 26.49 25.23 26.25
CA PRO A 68 25.04 25.30 26.08
C PRO A 68 24.49 23.89 25.84
N SER A 69 23.42 23.53 26.57
CA SER A 69 22.68 22.29 26.32
C SER A 69 22.31 22.22 24.84
N ALA A 70 22.90 21.26 24.13
CA ALA A 70 22.30 20.73 22.92
C ALA A 70 20.91 20.26 23.32
N SER A 71 19.88 20.94 22.80
CA SER A 71 18.50 20.48 22.93
C SER A 71 18.47 19.10 22.29
N ALA A 72 18.30 18.07 23.12
CA ALA A 72 18.06 16.73 22.64
C ALA A 72 16.81 16.82 21.75
N SER A 73 16.97 16.46 20.47
CA SER A 73 15.82 16.20 19.61
C SER A 73 14.91 15.23 20.36
N PRO A 74 13.61 15.52 20.50
CA PRO A 74 12.72 14.59 21.18
C PRO A 74 12.84 13.24 20.48
N SER A 75 13.12 12.19 21.27
CA SER A 75 12.93 10.82 20.77
C SER A 75 11.49 10.71 20.27
N PRO A 76 11.24 10.10 19.11
CA PRO A 76 9.88 9.86 18.67
C PRO A 76 9.20 9.03 19.78
N THR A 77 8.19 9.62 20.42
CA THR A 77 7.26 8.86 21.25
C THR A 77 6.66 7.78 20.36
N PRO A 78 6.63 6.51 20.79
CA PRO A 78 5.85 5.50 20.09
C PRO A 78 4.41 6.02 19.99
N VAL A 79 3.89 6.12 18.77
CA VAL A 79 2.45 6.29 18.56
C VAL A 79 1.81 4.99 19.01
N GLU A 80 0.87 5.05 19.96
CA GLU A 80 0.06 3.88 20.28
C GLU A 80 -0.73 3.49 19.04
N LEU A 81 -0.47 2.28 18.54
CA LEU A 81 -1.28 1.62 17.53
C LEU A 81 -2.71 1.51 18.07
N SER A 82 -3.59 2.35 17.54
CA SER A 82 -5.00 2.35 17.88
C SER A 82 -5.75 1.69 16.75
N THR A 83 -6.22 0.46 16.95
CA THR A 83 -7.21 -0.11 16.05
C THR A 83 -8.45 0.80 16.11
N PRO A 84 -8.98 1.27 14.98
CA PRO A 84 -10.16 2.12 14.96
C PRO A 84 -11.31 1.38 15.62
N THR A 85 -11.93 2.04 16.59
CA THR A 85 -13.09 1.51 17.34
C THR A 85 -14.41 2.09 16.83
N ALA A 86 -14.34 2.98 15.85
CA ALA A 86 -15.47 3.61 15.18
C ALA A 86 -15.05 4.04 13.77
N ASP A 87 -16.03 4.15 12.87
CA ASP A 87 -15.81 4.70 11.53
C ASP A 87 -15.52 6.21 11.61
N ALA A 88 -14.61 6.68 10.76
CA ALA A 88 -14.43 8.07 10.43
C ALA A 88 -15.60 8.55 9.54
N PRO A 89 -16.44 9.50 9.97
CA PRO A 89 -17.61 9.92 9.18
C PRO A 89 -17.27 10.43 7.77
N GLU A 90 -16.14 11.11 7.63
CA GLU A 90 -15.57 11.61 6.37
C GLU A 90 -15.12 10.51 5.40
N ALA A 91 -14.90 9.28 5.88
CA ALA A 91 -14.57 8.12 5.06
C ALA A 91 -15.81 7.41 4.53
N LEU A 92 -17.02 7.77 4.97
CA LEU A 92 -18.24 7.06 4.63
C LEU A 92 -18.93 7.63 3.39
N THR A 93 -19.50 6.73 2.59
CA THR A 93 -20.38 7.05 1.47
C THR A 93 -21.53 6.04 1.37
N ASP A 94 -22.47 6.29 0.45
CA ASP A 94 -23.60 5.40 0.22
C ASP A 94 -23.11 4.01 -0.22
N ALA A 95 -23.54 2.99 0.51
CA ALA A 95 -23.29 1.60 0.16
C ALA A 95 -24.21 1.15 -1.00
N THR A 96 -23.68 0.27 -1.83
CA THR A 96 -24.43 -0.43 -2.89
C THR A 96 -25.01 -1.77 -2.41
N VAL A 97 -24.41 -2.35 -1.36
CA VAL A 97 -24.88 -3.59 -0.72
C VAL A 97 -25.72 -3.27 0.52
N ALA A 98 -26.87 -3.93 0.63
CA ALA A 98 -27.76 -3.75 1.79
C ALA A 98 -27.08 -4.19 3.10
N ASN A 99 -27.23 -3.38 4.14
CA ASN A 99 -26.60 -3.56 5.45
C ASN A 99 -25.06 -3.49 5.43
N TRP A 100 -24.46 -2.93 4.39
CA TRP A 100 -23.03 -2.64 4.33
C TRP A 100 -22.83 -1.13 4.43
N LYS A 101 -21.57 -0.70 4.51
CA LYS A 101 -21.18 0.71 4.46
C LYS A 101 -20.24 0.95 3.30
N GLY A 102 -20.37 2.10 2.64
CA GLY A 102 -19.44 2.52 1.61
C GLY A 102 -18.24 3.21 2.24
N VAL A 103 -17.05 2.89 1.76
CA VAL A 103 -15.78 3.55 2.06
C VAL A 103 -15.42 4.40 0.85
N ALA A 104 -15.32 5.71 1.06
CA ALA A 104 -14.85 6.66 0.06
C ALA A 104 -13.33 6.79 0.12
N VAL A 105 -12.70 6.80 -1.04
CA VAL A 105 -11.27 7.06 -1.20
C VAL A 105 -11.07 8.25 -2.14
N PRO A 106 -11.24 9.49 -1.64
CA PRO A 106 -11.30 10.69 -2.48
C PRO A 106 -10.05 10.90 -3.33
N ASP A 107 -8.86 10.64 -2.79
CA ASP A 107 -7.58 10.83 -3.49
C ASP A 107 -7.48 9.99 -4.77
N TYR A 108 -8.17 8.86 -4.82
CA TYR A 108 -8.22 7.98 -5.99
C TYR A 108 -9.53 8.12 -6.77
N GLY A 109 -10.52 8.86 -6.26
CA GLY A 109 -11.85 8.92 -6.84
C GLY A 109 -12.51 7.53 -6.93
N ILE A 110 -12.31 6.70 -5.91
CA ILE A 110 -12.83 5.32 -5.81
C ILE A 110 -13.69 5.17 -4.56
N ALA A 111 -14.66 4.25 -4.61
CA ALA A 111 -15.35 3.73 -3.45
C ALA A 111 -15.45 2.19 -3.51
N TYR A 112 -15.61 1.57 -2.35
CA TYR A 112 -15.94 0.15 -2.19
C TYR A 112 -16.82 -0.01 -0.95
N ASP A 113 -17.53 -1.13 -0.83
CA ASP A 113 -18.34 -1.40 0.36
C ASP A 113 -17.63 -2.40 1.28
N VAL A 114 -17.85 -2.25 2.58
CA VAL A 114 -17.41 -3.21 3.61
C VAL A 114 -18.59 -3.59 4.52
N PRO A 115 -18.56 -4.79 5.13
CA PRO A 115 -19.52 -5.17 6.16
C PRO A 115 -19.50 -4.22 7.36
N GLN A 116 -20.58 -4.19 8.15
CA GLN A 116 -20.66 -3.34 9.35
C GLN A 116 -19.56 -3.60 10.38
N ALA A 117 -19.01 -4.81 10.41
CA ALA A 117 -17.98 -5.22 11.36
C ALA A 117 -16.58 -4.66 11.05
N TRP A 118 -16.39 -4.11 9.85
CA TRP A 118 -15.16 -3.40 9.49
C TRP A 118 -15.21 -1.96 10.02
N PHE A 119 -14.10 -1.24 10.06
CA PHE A 119 -14.06 0.17 10.47
C PHE A 119 -13.32 0.97 9.41
N ALA A 120 -13.99 1.98 8.84
CA ALA A 120 -13.37 2.89 7.89
C ALA A 120 -12.53 3.93 8.64
N ALA A 121 -11.23 3.99 8.35
CA ALA A 121 -10.33 5.00 8.89
C ALA A 121 -10.49 6.33 8.16
N ASP A 122 -10.01 7.43 8.75
CA ASP A 122 -10.00 8.75 8.11
C ASP A 122 -9.30 8.67 6.73
N PRO A 123 -9.79 9.37 5.68
CA PRO A 123 -9.23 9.29 4.33
C PRO A 123 -7.74 9.62 4.22
N GLY A 124 -7.22 10.45 5.13
CA GLY A 124 -5.80 10.81 5.20
C GLY A 124 -4.92 9.76 5.88
N VAL A 125 -5.50 8.70 6.45
CA VAL A 125 -4.75 7.58 7.02
C VAL A 125 -4.11 6.77 5.90
N ILE A 126 -2.80 6.64 6.00
CA ILE A 126 -2.00 5.73 5.19
C ILE A 126 -1.51 4.62 6.10
N THR A 127 -1.72 3.38 5.67
CA THR A 127 -1.19 2.18 6.33
C THR A 127 -0.27 1.44 5.37
N GLY A 128 0.68 0.69 5.91
CA GLY A 128 1.69 0.01 5.13
C GLY A 128 2.68 -0.74 5.99
N PHE A 129 3.64 -1.34 5.32
CA PHE A 129 4.75 -2.07 5.93
C PHE A 129 6.06 -1.44 5.47
N GLU A 130 7.08 -1.57 6.31
CA GLU A 130 8.40 -1.01 6.07
C GLU A 130 9.47 -2.07 6.38
N GLU A 131 10.64 -1.90 5.78
CA GLU A 131 11.81 -2.72 6.05
C GLU A 131 12.96 -1.87 6.58
N PRO A 132 13.85 -2.45 7.42
CA PRO A 132 15.04 -1.74 7.87
C PRO A 132 15.91 -1.30 6.69
N ASP A 133 16.21 -0.01 6.65
CA ASP A 133 17.07 0.61 5.65
C ASP A 133 17.99 1.64 6.31
N PRO A 134 19.29 1.34 6.50
CA PRO A 134 20.22 2.24 7.18
C PRO A 134 20.48 3.54 6.41
N ASP A 135 20.16 3.60 5.11
CA ASP A 135 20.35 4.78 4.28
C ASP A 135 19.10 5.68 4.28
N ALA A 136 17.96 5.20 4.77
CA ALA A 136 16.73 5.98 4.89
C ALA A 136 16.78 6.95 6.09
N PRO A 137 16.13 8.14 6.00
CA PRO A 137 16.19 9.17 7.04
C PRO A 137 15.78 8.72 8.45
N PHE A 138 14.99 7.65 8.54
CA PHE A 138 14.47 7.10 9.80
C PHE A 138 14.93 5.67 10.07
N GLY A 139 15.85 5.12 9.27
CA GLY A 139 16.32 3.74 9.40
C GLY A 139 15.39 2.69 8.80
N TYR A 140 14.34 3.11 8.09
CA TYR A 140 13.34 2.26 7.45
C TYR A 140 12.87 2.84 6.12
N SER A 141 12.56 1.95 5.18
CA SER A 141 11.98 2.27 3.86
C SER A 141 10.63 1.56 3.69
N PRO A 142 9.59 2.24 3.18
CA PRO A 142 8.29 1.62 2.96
C PRO A 142 8.38 0.56 1.85
N THR A 143 7.84 -0.63 2.11
CA THR A 143 7.78 -1.72 1.12
C THR A 143 6.46 -1.70 0.36
N VAL A 144 5.36 -1.45 1.07
CA VAL A 144 4.01 -1.28 0.53
C VAL A 144 3.24 -0.26 1.37
N ALA A 145 2.35 0.50 0.73
CA ALA A 145 1.47 1.45 1.42
C ALA A 145 0.15 1.63 0.65
N MET A 146 -0.92 1.93 1.38
CA MET A 146 -2.25 2.22 0.83
C MET A 146 -3.01 3.23 1.71
N SER A 147 -4.01 3.89 1.14
CA SER A 147 -4.96 4.75 1.87
C SER A 147 -6.40 4.31 1.65
N GLY A 148 -7.38 5.05 2.18
CA GLY A 148 -8.78 4.64 2.14
C GLY A 148 -9.01 3.36 2.93
N VAL A 149 -8.39 3.29 4.11
CA VAL A 149 -8.24 2.06 4.88
C VAL A 149 -9.55 1.65 5.53
N ALA A 150 -9.89 0.36 5.45
CA ALA A 150 -10.89 -0.23 6.33
C ALA A 150 -10.33 -1.47 7.02
N GLU A 151 -10.54 -1.58 8.33
CA GLU A 151 -9.94 -2.62 9.19
C GLU A 151 -11.01 -3.53 9.82
N PHE A 152 -10.75 -4.83 9.89
CA PHE A 152 -11.64 -5.81 10.50
C PHE A 152 -11.27 -6.05 11.95
N GLY A 153 -12.04 -5.43 12.85
CA GLY A 153 -11.91 -5.64 14.30
C GLY A 153 -10.50 -5.42 14.82
N ALA A 154 -10.23 -6.00 15.98
CA ALA A 154 -8.90 -6.06 16.58
C ALA A 154 -8.66 -7.48 17.10
N ARG A 155 -7.39 -7.88 17.17
CA ARG A 155 -7.01 -9.12 17.85
C ARG A 155 -7.41 -9.05 19.32
N GLN A 156 -7.60 -10.21 19.94
CA GLN A 156 -7.96 -10.29 21.35
C GLN A 156 -6.74 -10.50 22.26
N GLY A 157 -6.92 -10.21 23.54
CA GLY A 157 -5.92 -10.51 24.58
C GLY A 157 -4.56 -9.82 24.34
N PRO A 158 -3.43 -10.53 24.52
CA PRO A 158 -2.09 -9.94 24.43
C PRO A 158 -1.73 -9.49 23.00
N CYS A 159 -2.46 -9.95 21.98
CA CYS A 159 -2.21 -9.62 20.59
C CYS A 159 -2.97 -8.39 20.11
N HIS A 160 -3.75 -7.71 20.97
CA HIS A 160 -4.63 -6.60 20.59
C HIS A 160 -3.97 -5.49 19.78
N THR A 161 -2.75 -5.12 20.14
CA THR A 161 -1.96 -4.08 19.47
C THR A 161 -0.94 -4.64 18.49
N TYR A 162 -0.99 -5.95 18.20
CA TYR A 162 0.02 -6.64 17.39
C TYR A 162 -0.41 -6.67 15.92
N PRO A 163 0.36 -6.05 15.00
CA PRO A 163 0.09 -6.07 13.57
C PRO A 163 0.65 -7.33 12.88
N PRO A 164 0.07 -7.76 11.75
CA PRO A 164 -1.11 -7.19 11.11
C PRO A 164 -2.37 -7.45 11.92
N GLY A 165 -3.34 -6.54 11.81
CA GLY A 165 -4.70 -6.80 12.29
C GLY A 165 -5.34 -7.99 11.54
N PRO A 166 -6.47 -8.51 12.01
CA PRO A 166 -7.08 -9.71 11.42
C PRO A 166 -7.60 -9.51 9.99
N GLY A 167 -7.81 -8.27 9.56
CA GLY A 167 -8.07 -7.92 8.17
C GLY A 167 -7.94 -6.43 7.92
N THR A 168 -7.41 -6.06 6.76
CA THR A 168 -7.27 -4.67 6.33
C THR A 168 -7.48 -4.59 4.83
N SER A 169 -8.13 -3.52 4.39
CA SER A 169 -8.32 -3.19 2.98
C SER A 169 -7.94 -1.75 2.68
N GLY A 170 -7.64 -1.44 1.42
CA GLY A 170 -7.32 -0.09 0.98
C GLY A 170 -6.97 0.00 -0.50
N ILE A 171 -6.60 1.21 -0.93
CA ILE A 171 -6.23 1.53 -2.31
C ILE A 171 -4.80 2.10 -2.35
N SER A 172 -4.01 1.62 -3.29
CA SER A 172 -2.73 2.23 -3.68
C SER A 172 -2.72 2.56 -5.18
N GLY A 173 -1.76 3.38 -5.62
CA GLY A 173 -1.51 3.66 -7.03
C GLY A 173 -0.11 3.28 -7.45
N GLU A 174 0.07 2.93 -8.72
CA GLU A 174 1.37 2.67 -9.34
C GLU A 174 2.09 4.00 -9.67
N GLY A 175 1.33 5.09 -9.89
CA GLY A 175 1.85 6.39 -10.30
C GLY A 175 2.18 6.48 -11.79
N GLU A 176 1.97 5.39 -12.53
CA GLU A 176 2.19 5.28 -13.96
C GLU A 176 1.30 4.18 -14.58
N PRO A 177 1.01 4.25 -15.90
CA PRO A 177 0.29 3.17 -16.56
C PRO A 177 1.09 1.86 -16.53
N ALA A 178 0.43 0.77 -16.11
CA ALA A 178 1.03 -0.57 -16.07
C ALA A 178 0.08 -1.64 -16.64
N ASP A 179 0.64 -2.80 -16.97
CA ASP A 179 -0.15 -3.97 -17.36
C ASP A 179 -0.78 -4.63 -16.13
N THR A 180 -2.07 -4.41 -15.92
CA THR A 180 -2.82 -4.95 -14.79
C THR A 180 -2.70 -6.46 -14.61
N ALA A 181 -2.53 -7.25 -15.69
CA ALA A 181 -2.38 -8.70 -15.60
C ALA A 181 -1.06 -9.13 -14.95
N GLN A 182 -0.01 -8.32 -15.14
CA GLN A 182 1.30 -8.52 -14.53
C GLN A 182 1.41 -7.85 -13.15
N THR A 183 0.72 -6.72 -12.96
CA THR A 183 0.81 -5.96 -11.71
C THR A 183 0.01 -6.61 -10.58
N ALA A 184 -1.19 -7.13 -10.85
CA ALA A 184 -2.01 -7.78 -9.82
C ALA A 184 -1.27 -8.88 -9.02
N PRO A 185 -0.61 -9.88 -9.64
CA PRO A 185 0.16 -10.90 -8.90
C PRO A 185 1.33 -10.31 -8.11
N ARG A 186 2.05 -9.32 -8.64
CA ARG A 186 3.15 -8.66 -7.91
C ARG A 186 2.66 -7.93 -6.67
N VAL A 187 1.56 -7.20 -6.78
CA VAL A 187 0.96 -6.48 -5.65
C VAL A 187 0.48 -7.46 -4.58
N ALA A 188 -0.20 -8.55 -4.98
CA ALA A 188 -0.64 -9.56 -4.02
C ALA A 188 0.53 -10.23 -3.29
N GLU A 189 1.61 -10.57 -4.00
CA GLU A 189 2.82 -11.14 -3.41
C GLU A 189 3.51 -10.16 -2.45
N ALA A 190 3.69 -8.91 -2.87
CA ALA A 190 4.33 -7.87 -2.05
C ALA A 190 3.58 -7.65 -0.73
N TRP A 191 2.24 -7.53 -0.77
CA TRP A 191 1.44 -7.41 0.45
C TRP A 191 1.42 -8.69 1.28
N ALA A 192 1.43 -9.88 0.65
CA ALA A 192 1.47 -11.15 1.38
C ALA A 192 2.77 -11.30 2.18
N VAL A 193 3.91 -11.01 1.54
CA VAL A 193 5.23 -11.06 2.19
C VAL A 193 5.32 -10.00 3.27
N ALA A 194 4.94 -8.76 2.97
CA ALA A 194 5.08 -7.65 3.90
C ALA A 194 4.18 -7.79 5.12
N ALA A 195 2.94 -8.26 4.95
CA ALA A 195 1.99 -8.41 6.05
C ALA A 195 2.24 -9.65 6.91
N TYR A 196 2.74 -10.75 6.32
CA TYR A 196 2.81 -12.06 7.00
C TYR A 196 4.22 -12.59 7.20
N GLY A 197 5.26 -11.82 6.86
CA GLY A 197 6.62 -12.05 7.33
C GLY A 197 6.77 -11.73 8.81
N ASN A 198 7.48 -12.58 9.55
CA ASN A 198 7.69 -12.39 10.98
C ASN A 198 9.09 -12.84 11.41
N ASP A 199 9.42 -12.72 12.70
CA ASP A 199 10.74 -13.05 13.23
C ASP A 199 11.14 -14.53 13.03
N ASN A 200 10.18 -15.42 12.75
CA ASN A 200 10.43 -16.83 12.45
C ASN A 200 10.63 -17.11 10.95
N GLY A 201 10.43 -16.11 10.08
CA GLY A 201 10.79 -16.17 8.65
C GLY A 201 9.79 -15.51 7.72
N ASP A 202 10.02 -15.71 6.42
CA ASP A 202 9.13 -15.28 5.35
C ASP A 202 7.95 -16.27 5.19
N PRO A 203 6.76 -15.80 4.78
CA PRO A 203 5.64 -16.68 4.54
C PRO A 203 5.79 -17.44 3.22
N GLU A 204 5.16 -18.61 3.14
CA GLU A 204 5.03 -19.34 1.88
C GLU A 204 3.81 -18.81 1.12
N VAL A 205 4.05 -18.10 0.02
CA VAL A 205 3.01 -17.45 -0.80
C VAL A 205 2.71 -18.31 -2.04
N SER A 206 1.44 -18.65 -2.22
CA SER A 206 0.92 -19.34 -3.41
C SER A 206 -0.01 -18.40 -4.17
N LEU A 207 0.43 -17.93 -5.35
CA LEU A 207 -0.35 -17.06 -6.21
C LEU A 207 -1.32 -17.86 -7.09
N GLY A 208 -2.58 -17.44 -7.11
CA GLY A 208 -3.55 -17.86 -8.11
C GLY A 208 -3.26 -17.25 -9.48
N GLU A 209 -4.03 -17.69 -10.48
CA GLU A 209 -3.97 -17.08 -11.82
C GLU A 209 -4.57 -15.67 -11.78
N ALA A 210 -3.92 -14.73 -12.46
CA ALA A 210 -4.49 -13.40 -12.70
C ALA A 210 -5.65 -13.53 -13.70
N VAL A 211 -6.86 -13.20 -13.26
CA VAL A 211 -8.08 -13.30 -14.08
C VAL A 211 -8.64 -11.91 -14.40
N PRO A 212 -9.28 -11.72 -15.56
CA PRO A 212 -9.91 -10.44 -15.90
C PRO A 212 -10.93 -10.02 -14.83
N PHE A 213 -10.87 -8.74 -14.47
CA PHE A 213 -11.78 -8.08 -13.54
C PHE A 213 -12.59 -7.01 -14.27
N ALA A 214 -13.89 -6.97 -13.99
CA ALA A 214 -14.77 -5.88 -14.39
C ALA A 214 -15.89 -5.69 -13.37
N ALA A 215 -15.99 -4.50 -12.79
CA ALA A 215 -17.07 -4.13 -11.88
C ALA A 215 -17.37 -2.63 -11.99
N ASN A 216 -18.65 -2.28 -12.07
CA ASN A 216 -19.14 -0.90 -11.95
C ASN A 216 -18.39 0.16 -12.80
N GLY A 217 -17.95 -0.22 -14.01
CA GLY A 217 -17.22 0.66 -14.93
C GLY A 217 -15.69 0.62 -14.80
N LEU A 218 -15.14 -0.12 -13.83
CA LEU A 218 -13.72 -0.40 -13.70
C LEU A 218 -13.36 -1.69 -14.44
N THR A 219 -12.16 -1.74 -15.02
CA THR A 219 -11.63 -2.92 -15.71
C THR A 219 -10.16 -3.13 -15.37
N GLY A 220 -9.74 -4.39 -15.30
CA GLY A 220 -8.39 -4.75 -14.88
C GLY A 220 -8.22 -6.26 -14.71
N HIS A 221 -7.38 -6.65 -13.76
CA HIS A 221 -7.18 -8.04 -13.37
C HIS A 221 -7.17 -8.17 -11.86
N GLN A 222 -7.63 -9.33 -11.38
CA GLN A 222 -7.60 -9.68 -9.98
C GLN A 222 -6.87 -10.99 -9.75
N VAL A 223 -6.32 -11.14 -8.56
CA VAL A 223 -5.63 -12.36 -8.13
C VAL A 223 -5.90 -12.61 -6.65
N THR A 224 -5.75 -13.87 -6.28
CA THR A 224 -5.73 -14.32 -4.89
C THR A 224 -4.37 -14.90 -4.58
N ALA A 225 -3.73 -14.44 -3.51
CA ALA A 225 -2.64 -15.14 -2.87
C ALA A 225 -3.15 -15.91 -1.65
N THR A 226 -2.80 -17.18 -1.54
CA THR A 226 -2.91 -17.95 -0.30
C THR A 226 -1.56 -17.94 0.39
N VAL A 227 -1.57 -17.70 1.69
CA VAL A 227 -0.36 -17.48 2.48
C VAL A 227 -0.32 -18.47 3.62
N LYS A 228 0.75 -19.26 3.70
CA LYS A 228 1.05 -20.05 4.90
C LYS A 228 2.05 -19.29 5.73
N VAL A 229 1.63 -18.95 6.95
CA VAL A 229 2.36 -18.02 7.81
C VAL A 229 3.29 -18.81 8.75
N PRO A 230 4.54 -18.36 8.95
CA PRO A 230 5.43 -18.99 9.93
C PRO A 230 4.81 -18.86 11.32
N GLU A 231 4.80 -19.95 12.09
CA GLU A 231 4.16 -20.01 13.40
C GLU A 231 4.69 -18.90 14.32
N PHE A 232 3.79 -18.04 14.81
CA PHE A 232 4.11 -16.95 15.74
C PHE A 232 2.86 -16.62 16.57
N GLU A 233 3.02 -16.29 17.86
CA GLU A 233 1.92 -16.22 18.84
C GLU A 233 0.72 -15.36 18.41
N CYS A 234 0.98 -14.25 17.71
CA CYS A 234 -0.04 -13.29 17.27
C CYS A 234 -0.34 -13.32 15.77
N TYR A 235 0.12 -14.35 15.06
CA TYR A 235 -0.18 -14.54 13.63
C TYR A 235 -1.17 -15.68 13.42
N PRO A 236 -2.00 -15.64 12.36
CA PRO A 236 -2.78 -16.80 11.94
C PRO A 236 -1.84 -17.89 11.39
N GLY A 237 -2.31 -19.13 11.23
CA GLY A 237 -1.53 -20.17 10.52
C GLY A 237 -1.61 -20.03 8.99
N GLU A 238 -2.73 -19.51 8.51
CA GLU A 238 -3.02 -19.23 7.10
C GLU A 238 -3.69 -17.86 6.95
N ALA A 239 -3.36 -17.19 5.85
CA ALA A 239 -3.91 -15.91 5.46
C ALA A 239 -4.18 -15.84 3.95
N GLN A 240 -4.82 -14.76 3.54
CA GLN A 240 -5.19 -14.51 2.16
C GLN A 240 -4.99 -13.06 1.79
N VAL A 241 -4.46 -12.81 0.59
CA VAL A 241 -4.41 -11.48 -0.01
C VAL A 241 -5.22 -11.49 -1.31
N ARG A 242 -6.20 -10.59 -1.41
CA ARG A 242 -6.89 -10.25 -2.64
C ARG A 242 -6.30 -8.96 -3.18
N ALA A 243 -5.87 -8.98 -4.43
CA ALA A 243 -5.44 -7.77 -5.13
C ALA A 243 -6.19 -7.62 -6.44
N VAL A 244 -6.69 -6.42 -6.70
CA VAL A 244 -7.33 -6.03 -7.95
C VAL A 244 -6.56 -4.85 -8.50
N SER A 245 -5.88 -5.03 -9.64
CA SER A 245 -5.24 -3.93 -10.35
C SER A 245 -6.14 -3.48 -11.49
N PHE A 246 -6.50 -2.21 -11.54
CA PHE A 246 -7.44 -1.67 -12.52
C PHE A 246 -7.02 -0.29 -13.01
N ALA A 247 -7.45 0.06 -14.23
CA ALA A 247 -7.16 1.37 -14.79
C ALA A 247 -7.80 2.47 -13.94
N ALA A 248 -7.02 3.51 -13.60
CA ALA A 248 -7.53 4.65 -12.85
C ALA A 248 -8.68 5.33 -13.61
N PRO A 249 -9.79 5.73 -12.94
CA PRO A 249 -10.91 6.41 -13.60
C PRO A 249 -10.50 7.71 -14.32
N GLN A 250 -9.48 8.38 -13.79
CA GLN A 250 -8.93 9.63 -14.34
C GLN A 250 -7.99 9.38 -15.54
N GLY A 251 -7.61 8.12 -15.79
CA GLY A 251 -6.66 7.70 -16.81
C GLY A 251 -5.20 7.96 -16.42
N GLY A 252 -4.27 7.36 -17.17
CA GLY A 252 -2.83 7.62 -17.02
C GLY A 252 -2.16 6.94 -15.82
N ASP A 253 -2.87 6.08 -15.10
CA ASP A 253 -2.37 5.36 -13.93
C ASP A 253 -3.10 4.01 -13.75
N VAL A 254 -2.56 3.14 -12.91
CA VAL A 254 -3.19 1.90 -12.42
C VAL A 254 -3.34 2.00 -10.91
N TYR A 255 -4.53 1.68 -10.42
CA TYR A 255 -4.80 1.59 -8.99
C TYR A 255 -4.93 0.13 -8.56
N HIS A 256 -4.63 -0.12 -7.30
CA HIS A 256 -4.70 -1.42 -6.68
C HIS A 256 -5.65 -1.37 -5.50
N PHE A 257 -6.71 -2.16 -5.54
CA PHE A 257 -7.45 -2.50 -4.34
C PHE A 257 -6.85 -3.75 -3.72
N VAL A 258 -6.49 -3.65 -2.45
CA VAL A 258 -5.88 -4.74 -1.69
C VAL A 258 -6.73 -5.04 -0.48
N VAL A 259 -6.93 -6.33 -0.21
CA VAL A 259 -7.40 -6.83 1.09
C VAL A 259 -6.44 -7.92 1.54
N TYR A 260 -5.83 -7.77 2.70
CA TYR A 260 -5.12 -8.87 3.37
C TYR A 260 -5.87 -9.23 4.64
N ALA A 261 -6.07 -10.54 4.87
CA ALA A 261 -6.89 -11.03 5.95
C ALA A 261 -6.45 -12.42 6.44
N ASP A 262 -6.64 -12.64 7.74
CA ASP A 262 -6.48 -13.95 8.37
C ASP A 262 -7.50 -14.92 7.76
N ALA A 263 -7.02 -16.09 7.31
CA ALA A 263 -7.84 -17.11 6.66
C ALA A 263 -8.06 -18.35 7.55
N SER A 264 -7.50 -18.30 8.77
CA SER A 264 -7.58 -19.36 9.78
C SER A 264 -7.78 -18.76 11.16
N GLY A 265 -8.31 -19.55 12.09
CA GLY A 265 -8.71 -19.07 13.41
C GLY A 265 -10.08 -18.38 13.39
N ASP A 266 -10.50 -17.90 14.55
CA ASP A 266 -11.84 -17.35 14.76
C ASP A 266 -11.88 -15.81 14.74
N GLU A 267 -10.71 -15.16 14.63
CA GLU A 267 -10.57 -13.70 14.67
C GLU A 267 -10.58 -13.04 13.28
N GLY A 268 -10.44 -13.83 12.21
CA GLY A 268 -10.43 -13.34 10.83
C GLY A 268 -11.84 -13.03 10.29
N PRO A 269 -11.95 -12.21 9.23
CA PRO A 269 -13.22 -11.94 8.57
C PRO A 269 -13.73 -13.16 7.79
N ASN A 270 -15.02 -13.13 7.43
CA ASN A 270 -15.56 -14.08 6.46
C ASN A 270 -15.00 -13.75 5.06
N LEU A 271 -14.23 -14.67 4.47
CA LEU A 271 -13.60 -14.45 3.16
C LEU A 271 -14.61 -14.29 2.02
N ALA A 272 -15.84 -14.78 2.16
CA ALA A 272 -16.90 -14.50 1.19
C ALA A 272 -17.34 -13.03 1.17
N ASP A 273 -17.19 -12.33 2.30
CA ASP A 273 -17.41 -10.89 2.36
C ASP A 273 -16.29 -10.16 1.61
N VAL A 274 -15.04 -10.64 1.67
CA VAL A 274 -13.93 -10.06 0.90
C VAL A 274 -14.21 -10.12 -0.61
N ASP A 275 -14.71 -11.23 -1.12
CA ASP A 275 -15.10 -11.34 -2.53
C ASP A 275 -16.24 -10.35 -2.89
N THR A 276 -17.16 -10.12 -1.94
CA THR A 276 -18.22 -9.12 -2.12
C THR A 276 -17.65 -7.70 -2.12
N MET A 277 -16.70 -7.37 -1.23
CA MET A 277 -16.00 -6.06 -1.21
C MET A 277 -15.40 -5.76 -2.59
N VAL A 278 -14.67 -6.72 -3.17
CA VAL A 278 -14.08 -6.60 -4.52
C VAL A 278 -15.14 -6.28 -5.59
N SER A 279 -16.30 -6.94 -5.54
CA SER A 279 -17.37 -6.72 -6.52
C SER A 279 -18.03 -5.34 -6.46
N THR A 280 -17.86 -4.62 -5.34
CA THR A 280 -18.46 -3.30 -5.09
C THR A 280 -17.56 -2.13 -5.45
N LEU A 281 -16.31 -2.40 -5.85
CA LEU A 281 -15.37 -1.40 -6.35
C LEU A 281 -16.02 -0.59 -7.47
N ARG A 282 -15.96 0.73 -7.35
CA ARG A 282 -16.61 1.68 -8.27
C ARG A 282 -15.91 3.04 -8.25
N PRO A 283 -16.06 3.86 -9.30
CA PRO A 283 -15.75 5.28 -9.22
C PRO A 283 -16.56 5.95 -8.09
N LEU A 284 -15.92 6.86 -7.37
CA LEU A 284 -16.59 7.74 -6.41
C LEU A 284 -17.48 8.73 -7.17
N ALA A 285 -18.73 8.87 -6.72
CA ALA A 285 -19.75 9.71 -7.36
C ALA A 285 -19.60 11.20 -7.01
#